data_AF-A0A0D1CBY0-F1
#
_entry.id   AF-A0A0D1CBY0-F1
#
_cell.length_a   1.000
_cell.length_b   1.000
_cell.length_c   1.000
_cell.angle_alpha   90.00
_cell.angle_beta   90.00
_cell.angle_gamma   90.00
#
_symmetry.space_group_name_H-M   'P 1'
#
loop_
_entity.id
_entity.type
_entity.pdbx_description
1 polymer ?
#
loop_
_entity_poly.entity_id
_entity_poly.type
_entity_poly.pdbx_seq_one_letter_code
_entity_poly.pdbx_strand_id
1 'polypeptide(L)'
;MPKSRSLPPTLKQLLQQPTFPARASKLSASKQLPAGRQANPAPTPKLTAVSQHFRSLQAEATQKGIGWGEWISIATATLFTLNNPGSLHALHQFAAGSKTEDLEHRTNVALLMRETGLKCIGFIGIPKVINNLAALRKVVEEDDQLVQALPTQPRRQIGKDRLDDVHKAAYGLWDDIYTPHSEKLLKILGSSHPDLPVFIVESEYGPLFSSPASFALPSDPELMKTEPSWDVNRLRTSLVAISALRAQGGVGPQVTSHVWGLMKAKDSIKPDDASKQGLEWLTTEEGALWVVRTVDSLCEAIEGAEEFEGQGKDSKL
;
A
#
# COMPACT_ATOMS: atom_id res chain seq x y z
N MET A 1 -25.42 1.83 -30.77
CA MET A 1 -25.22 2.21 -29.35
C MET A 1 -25.82 3.59 -29.13
N PRO A 2 -26.68 3.80 -28.12
CA PRO A 2 -27.23 5.13 -27.86
C PRO A 2 -26.07 6.09 -27.52
N LYS A 3 -26.09 7.30 -28.07
CA LYS A 3 -25.11 8.36 -27.75
C LYS A 3 -25.03 8.46 -26.22
N SER A 4 -23.84 8.19 -25.67
CA SER A 4 -23.55 8.35 -24.25
C SER A 4 -24.08 9.73 -23.80
N ARG A 5 -25.05 9.74 -22.90
CA ARG A 5 -25.56 10.99 -22.32
C ARG A 5 -24.46 11.54 -21.43
N SER A 6 -23.83 12.64 -21.84
CA SER A 6 -22.87 13.34 -20.99
C SER A 6 -23.56 13.91 -19.76
N LEU A 7 -22.88 13.92 -18.61
CA LEU A 7 -23.38 14.59 -17.42
C LEU A 7 -23.64 16.09 -17.70
N PRO A 8 -24.67 16.70 -17.06
CA PRO A 8 -24.91 18.13 -17.14
C PRO A 8 -23.65 18.95 -16.76
N PRO A 9 -23.33 20.06 -17.45
CA PRO A 9 -22.12 20.84 -17.20
C PRO A 9 -21.94 21.27 -15.74
N THR A 10 -23.02 21.70 -15.07
CA THR A 10 -22.99 22.09 -13.66
C THR A 10 -22.61 20.94 -12.75
N LEU A 11 -23.10 19.73 -13.04
CA LEU A 11 -22.75 18.54 -12.27
C LEU A 11 -21.29 18.14 -12.50
N LYS A 12 -20.80 18.20 -13.75
CA LYS A 12 -19.37 17.98 -14.05
C LYS A 12 -18.47 18.93 -13.28
N GLN A 13 -18.82 20.23 -13.28
CA GLN A 13 -18.08 21.24 -12.55
C GLN A 13 -18.06 20.95 -11.05
N LEU A 14 -19.21 20.61 -10.46
CA LEU A 14 -19.30 20.31 -9.02
C LEU A 14 -18.46 19.08 -8.64
N LEU A 15 -18.47 18.04 -9.48
CA LEU A 15 -17.68 16.82 -9.25
C LEU A 15 -16.16 17.02 -9.40
N GLN A 16 -15.73 18.09 -10.06
CA GLN A 16 -14.30 18.41 -10.26
C GLN A 16 -13.76 19.41 -9.23
N GLN A 17 -14.64 20.15 -8.55
CA GLN A 17 -14.25 21.12 -7.55
C GLN A 17 -13.92 20.46 -6.20
N PRO A 18 -13.14 21.14 -5.34
CA PRO A 18 -12.97 20.70 -3.96
C PRO A 18 -14.32 20.60 -3.25
N THR A 19 -14.43 19.75 -2.23
CA THR A 19 -15.68 19.57 -1.45
C THR A 19 -16.24 20.88 -0.88
N PHE A 20 -15.39 21.88 -0.68
CA PHE A 20 -15.74 23.27 -0.41
C PHE A 20 -14.59 24.19 -0.81
N PRO A 21 -14.84 25.43 -1.25
CA PRO A 21 -13.77 26.38 -1.55
C PRO A 21 -13.06 26.85 -0.26
N ALA A 22 -11.87 27.42 -0.43
CA ALA A 22 -11.19 28.15 0.65
C ALA A 22 -12.10 29.28 1.16
N ARG A 23 -12.14 29.48 2.47
CA ARG A 23 -13.09 30.41 3.10
C ARG A 23 -12.56 30.97 4.40
N ALA A 24 -13.03 32.15 4.80
CA ALA A 24 -12.74 32.68 6.13
C ALA A 24 -13.34 31.78 7.22
N SER A 25 -12.63 31.63 8.34
CA SER A 25 -13.15 30.93 9.51
C SER A 25 -14.29 31.72 10.13
N LYS A 26 -15.41 31.05 10.40
CA LYS A 26 -16.55 31.64 11.14
C LYS A 26 -16.22 31.90 12.61
N LEU A 27 -15.20 31.24 13.14
CA LEU A 27 -14.78 31.35 14.56
C LEU A 27 -13.62 32.34 14.74
N SER A 28 -12.93 32.73 13.67
CA SER A 28 -11.77 33.62 13.73
C SER A 28 -11.65 34.40 12.43
N ALA A 29 -11.99 35.69 12.48
CA ALA A 29 -12.04 36.56 11.30
C ALA A 29 -10.68 36.74 10.59
N SER A 30 -9.57 36.52 11.29
CA SER A 30 -8.22 36.61 10.74
C SER A 30 -7.70 35.30 10.13
N LYS A 31 -8.43 34.18 10.27
CA LYS A 31 -8.00 32.88 9.78
C LYS A 31 -8.70 32.50 8.48
N GLN A 32 -7.92 32.38 7.41
CA GLN A 32 -8.37 31.75 6.17
C GLN A 32 -8.24 30.22 6.31
N LEU A 33 -9.31 29.50 6.01
CA LEU A 33 -9.31 28.04 5.93
C LEU A 33 -9.02 27.62 4.49
N PRO A 34 -8.21 26.56 4.29
CA PRO A 34 -7.94 26.03 2.95
C PRO A 34 -9.21 25.46 2.32
N ALA A 35 -9.15 25.22 1.01
CA ALA A 35 -10.17 24.45 0.33
C ALA A 35 -10.28 23.04 0.93
N GLY A 36 -11.43 22.42 0.70
CA GLY A 36 -11.67 21.03 1.09
C GLY A 36 -10.88 20.05 0.25
N ARG A 37 -11.22 18.76 0.40
CA ARG A 37 -10.53 17.69 -0.33
C ARG A 37 -10.77 17.84 -1.83
N GLN A 38 -9.72 17.65 -2.61
CA GLN A 38 -9.77 17.62 -4.06
C GLN A 38 -10.52 16.36 -4.53
N ALA A 39 -11.23 16.46 -5.65
CA ALA A 39 -11.92 15.32 -6.25
C ALA A 39 -10.98 14.38 -7.02
N ASN A 40 -9.94 14.95 -7.63
CA ASN A 40 -8.95 14.22 -8.41
C ASN A 40 -7.78 13.75 -7.54
N PRO A 41 -6.97 12.78 -8.04
CA PRO A 41 -5.68 12.45 -7.44
C PRO A 41 -4.82 13.70 -7.17
N ALA A 42 -3.95 13.61 -6.17
CA ALA A 42 -3.04 14.69 -5.84
C ALA A 42 -2.13 15.00 -7.05
N PRO A 43 -1.86 16.28 -7.33
CA PRO A 43 -0.97 16.66 -8.42
C PRO A 43 0.41 16.05 -8.22
N THR A 44 1.10 15.79 -9.32
CA THR A 44 2.44 15.20 -9.26
C THR A 44 3.43 16.30 -8.82
N PRO A 45 4.15 16.12 -7.71
CA PRO A 45 5.18 17.06 -7.30
C PRO A 45 6.40 17.03 -8.24
N LYS A 46 7.29 18.01 -8.15
CA LYS A 46 8.56 18.01 -8.90
C LYS A 46 9.34 16.71 -8.70
N LEU A 47 9.54 15.97 -9.78
CA LEU A 47 10.16 14.64 -9.75
C LEU A 47 11.60 14.64 -9.20
N THR A 48 12.32 15.76 -9.32
CA THR A 48 13.67 15.91 -8.77
C THR A 48 13.68 15.79 -7.24
N ALA A 49 12.73 16.45 -6.57
CA ALA A 49 12.59 16.40 -5.11
C ALA A 49 12.20 14.98 -4.66
N VAL A 50 11.18 14.40 -5.29
CA VAL A 50 10.71 13.03 -4.99
C VAL A 50 11.83 12.00 -5.16
N SER A 51 12.58 12.09 -6.27
CA SER A 51 13.69 11.17 -6.54
C SER A 51 14.83 11.30 -5.53
N GLN A 52 15.05 12.50 -4.99
CA GLN A 52 16.03 12.70 -3.92
C GLN A 52 15.59 11.99 -2.64
N HIS A 53 14.32 12.06 -2.27
CA HIS A 53 13.80 11.32 -1.12
C HIS A 53 13.92 9.80 -1.29
N PHE A 54 13.64 9.26 -2.48
CA PHE A 54 13.82 7.82 -2.73
C PHE A 54 15.29 7.38 -2.62
N ARG A 55 16.23 8.19 -3.13
CA ARG A 55 17.66 7.94 -2.95
C ARG A 55 18.08 7.93 -1.49
N SER A 56 17.64 8.94 -0.72
CA SER A 56 17.94 9.02 0.71
C SER A 56 17.36 7.83 1.47
N LEU A 57 16.11 7.46 1.18
CA LEU A 57 15.45 6.29 1.78
C LEU A 57 16.19 4.99 1.47
N GLN A 58 16.55 4.75 0.21
CA GLN A 58 17.31 3.57 -0.20
C GLN A 58 18.68 3.52 0.51
N ALA A 59 19.38 4.65 0.59
CA ALA A 59 20.69 4.72 1.24
C ALA A 59 20.59 4.40 2.75
N GLU A 60 19.60 4.98 3.44
CA GLU A 60 19.39 4.70 4.87
C GLU A 60 18.95 3.24 5.10
N ALA A 61 18.03 2.72 4.29
CA ALA A 61 17.62 1.32 4.34
C ALA A 61 18.82 0.38 4.18
N THR A 62 19.69 0.66 3.20
CA THR A 62 20.91 -0.12 2.94
C THR A 62 21.87 -0.07 4.13
N GLN A 63 22.09 1.11 4.72
CA GLN A 63 22.94 1.27 5.90
C GLN A 63 22.45 0.44 7.09
N LYS A 64 21.13 0.23 7.20
CA LYS A 64 20.48 -0.55 8.25
C LYS A 64 20.30 -2.03 7.89
N GLY A 65 20.79 -2.47 6.74
CA GLY A 65 20.65 -3.84 6.25
C GLY A 65 19.22 -4.22 5.84
N ILE A 66 18.37 -3.23 5.59
CA ILE A 66 16.98 -3.43 5.17
C ILE A 66 16.94 -3.73 3.66
N GLY A 67 16.25 -4.79 3.29
CA GLY A 67 16.11 -5.22 1.90
C GLY A 67 15.31 -4.25 1.03
N TRP A 68 15.43 -4.42 -0.29
CA TRP A 68 14.72 -3.58 -1.26
C TRP A 68 13.20 -3.64 -1.08
N GLY A 69 12.68 -4.84 -0.77
CA GLY A 69 11.24 -5.06 -0.70
C GLY A 69 10.58 -4.31 0.47
N GLU A 70 11.26 -4.15 1.58
CA GLU A 70 10.72 -3.49 2.77
C GLU A 70 10.53 -1.99 2.52
N TRP A 71 11.58 -1.27 2.09
CA TRP A 71 11.47 0.17 1.89
C TRP A 71 10.58 0.54 0.69
N ILE A 72 10.56 -0.30 -0.36
CA ILE A 72 9.64 -0.12 -1.50
C ILE A 72 8.19 -0.35 -1.07
N SER A 73 7.92 -1.31 -0.17
CA SER A 73 6.58 -1.52 0.39
C SER A 73 6.09 -0.30 1.18
N ILE A 74 6.97 0.29 2.01
CA ILE A 74 6.68 1.51 2.79
C ILE A 74 6.33 2.67 1.85
N ALA A 75 7.20 2.94 0.88
CA ALA A 75 7.02 4.03 -0.07
C ALA A 75 5.75 3.83 -0.92
N THR A 76 5.54 2.62 -1.44
CA THR A 76 4.38 2.29 -2.27
C THR A 76 3.08 2.47 -1.50
N ALA A 77 2.96 1.89 -0.30
CA ALA A 77 1.75 2.00 0.51
C ALA A 77 1.43 3.46 0.86
N THR A 78 2.45 4.26 1.17
CA THR A 78 2.31 5.70 1.44
C THR A 78 1.76 6.43 0.20
N LEU A 79 2.34 6.21 -0.98
CA LEU A 79 1.91 6.86 -2.22
C LEU A 79 0.51 6.44 -2.68
N PHE A 80 0.13 5.18 -2.47
CA PHE A 80 -1.24 4.70 -2.68
C PHE A 80 -2.23 5.45 -1.78
N THR A 81 -1.88 5.66 -0.50
CA THR A 81 -2.72 6.41 0.43
C THR A 81 -2.87 7.88 0.05
N LEU A 82 -1.78 8.53 -0.33
CA LEU A 82 -1.79 9.92 -0.78
C LEU A 82 -2.45 10.09 -2.16
N ASN A 83 -2.75 8.98 -2.84
CA ASN A 83 -3.35 8.93 -4.16
C ASN A 83 -2.55 9.81 -5.14
N ASN A 84 -1.24 9.55 -5.23
CA ASN A 84 -0.31 10.29 -6.08
C ASN A 84 0.30 9.40 -7.19
N PRO A 85 -0.41 9.22 -8.33
CA PRO A 85 0.04 8.42 -9.47
C PRO A 85 1.42 8.76 -10.03
N GLY A 86 1.78 10.05 -10.11
CA GLY A 86 3.04 10.46 -10.73
C GLY A 86 4.26 10.16 -9.88
N SER A 87 4.15 10.29 -8.56
CA SER A 87 5.22 9.86 -7.66
C SER A 87 5.36 8.34 -7.61
N LEU A 88 4.27 7.59 -7.79
CA LEU A 88 4.31 6.14 -7.92
C LEU A 88 5.04 5.71 -9.21
N HIS A 89 4.83 6.44 -10.30
CA HIS A 89 5.58 6.25 -11.54
C HIS A 89 7.08 6.44 -11.31
N ALA A 90 7.45 7.55 -10.68
CA ALA A 90 8.85 7.85 -10.36
C ALA A 90 9.47 6.78 -9.43
N LEU A 91 8.71 6.27 -8.46
CA LEU A 91 9.18 5.21 -7.57
C LEU A 91 9.49 3.92 -8.35
N HIS A 92 8.58 3.51 -9.25
CA HIS A 92 8.81 2.32 -10.07
C HIS A 92 10.06 2.47 -10.94
N GLN A 93 10.20 3.58 -11.67
CA GLN A 93 11.39 3.82 -12.51
C GLN A 93 12.68 3.85 -11.69
N PHE A 94 12.65 4.44 -10.49
CA PHE A 94 13.79 4.47 -9.60
C PHE A 94 14.16 3.08 -9.07
N ALA A 95 13.18 2.32 -8.58
CA ALA A 95 13.38 1.02 -7.94
C ALA A 95 13.70 -0.11 -8.93
N ALA A 96 13.03 -0.13 -10.08
CA ALA A 96 13.26 -1.10 -11.14
C ALA A 96 14.58 -0.83 -11.87
N GLY A 97 15.02 0.43 -11.91
CA GLY A 97 16.23 0.84 -12.63
C GLY A 97 16.01 0.95 -14.14
N SER A 98 17.11 0.95 -14.89
CA SER A 98 17.08 1.09 -16.34
C SER A 98 16.61 -0.19 -17.04
N LYS A 99 16.18 -0.09 -18.31
CA LYS A 99 15.75 -1.28 -19.09
C LYS A 99 16.87 -2.30 -19.33
N THR A 100 18.13 -1.90 -19.16
CA THR A 100 19.30 -2.79 -19.29
C THR A 100 19.62 -3.52 -18.00
N GLU A 101 18.96 -3.18 -16.88
CA GLU A 101 19.06 -3.93 -15.63
C GLU A 101 18.36 -5.28 -15.74
N ASP A 102 18.72 -6.17 -14.81
CA ASP A 102 18.16 -7.51 -14.68
C ASP A 102 16.63 -7.53 -14.74
N LEU A 103 16.09 -8.33 -15.66
CA LEU A 103 14.65 -8.44 -15.89
C LEU A 103 13.94 -9.06 -14.68
N GLU A 104 14.58 -9.99 -13.97
CA GLU A 104 13.98 -10.62 -12.80
C GLU A 104 13.77 -9.59 -11.68
N HIS A 105 14.78 -8.79 -11.34
CA HIS A 105 14.66 -7.69 -10.39
C HIS A 105 13.55 -6.69 -10.78
N ARG A 106 13.54 -6.23 -12.04
CA ARG A 106 12.49 -5.33 -12.55
C ARG A 106 11.09 -5.92 -12.40
N THR A 107 10.94 -7.20 -12.71
CA THR A 107 9.68 -7.96 -12.57
C THR A 107 9.25 -8.05 -11.11
N ASN A 108 10.19 -8.35 -10.20
CA ASN A 108 9.93 -8.43 -8.78
C ASN A 108 9.52 -7.08 -8.16
N VAL A 109 10.13 -5.97 -8.60
CA VAL A 109 9.72 -4.62 -8.18
C VAL A 109 8.30 -4.32 -8.63
N ALA A 110 7.98 -4.54 -9.90
CA ALA A 110 6.63 -4.30 -10.42
C ALA A 110 5.58 -5.15 -9.70
N LEU A 111 5.88 -6.43 -9.43
CA LEU A 111 5.00 -7.34 -8.71
C LEU A 111 4.81 -6.93 -7.26
N LEU A 112 5.87 -6.56 -6.55
CA LEU A 112 5.78 -6.11 -5.17
C LEU A 112 4.91 -4.87 -5.07
N MET A 113 5.15 -3.85 -5.91
CA MET A 113 4.37 -2.61 -5.86
C MET A 113 2.88 -2.87 -6.12
N ARG A 114 2.55 -3.81 -7.03
CA ARG A 114 1.17 -4.23 -7.30
C ARG A 114 0.55 -4.99 -6.14
N GLU A 115 1.30 -5.89 -5.51
CA GLU A 115 0.85 -6.67 -4.36
C GLU A 115 0.65 -5.77 -3.11
N THR A 116 1.58 -4.85 -2.85
CA THR A 116 1.41 -3.80 -1.84
C THR A 116 0.15 -2.98 -2.11
N GLY A 117 -0.04 -2.53 -3.35
CA GLY A 117 -1.21 -1.78 -3.75
C GLY A 117 -2.52 -2.54 -3.55
N LEU A 118 -2.55 -3.83 -3.89
CA LEU A 118 -3.70 -4.69 -3.64
C LEU A 118 -4.02 -4.78 -2.14
N LYS A 119 -3.01 -5.03 -1.29
CA LYS A 119 -3.22 -5.11 0.16
C LYS A 119 -3.63 -3.77 0.79
N CYS A 120 -3.32 -2.63 0.18
CA CYS A 120 -3.85 -1.35 0.65
C CYS A 120 -5.39 -1.29 0.66
N ILE A 121 -6.12 -2.16 -0.05
CA ILE A 121 -7.61 -2.19 -0.05
C ILE A 121 -8.17 -2.19 1.37
N GLY A 122 -7.66 -3.05 2.27
CA GLY A 122 -8.17 -3.16 3.64
C GLY A 122 -7.85 -1.95 4.53
N PHE A 123 -7.01 -1.02 4.07
CA PHE A 123 -6.63 0.16 4.86
C PHE A 123 -7.21 1.46 4.31
N ILE A 124 -7.26 1.62 2.98
CA ILE A 124 -7.61 2.90 2.32
C ILE A 124 -8.79 2.81 1.35
N GLY A 125 -9.32 1.59 1.16
CA GLY A 125 -10.43 1.32 0.24
C GLY A 125 -10.02 1.19 -1.23
N ILE A 126 -10.92 0.60 -2.00
CA ILE A 126 -10.72 0.22 -3.40
C ILE A 126 -10.46 1.42 -4.35
N PRO A 127 -11.14 2.58 -4.24
CA PRO A 127 -10.99 3.64 -5.26
C PRO A 127 -9.56 4.17 -5.44
N LYS A 128 -8.82 4.39 -4.34
CA LYS A 128 -7.41 4.83 -4.42
C LYS A 128 -6.53 3.75 -5.03
N VAL A 129 -6.80 2.48 -4.70
CA VAL A 129 -6.08 1.34 -5.25
C VAL A 129 -6.30 1.22 -6.76
N ILE A 130 -7.52 1.41 -7.25
CA ILE A 130 -7.83 1.41 -8.69
C ILE A 130 -6.98 2.47 -9.42
N ASN A 131 -7.00 3.71 -8.93
CA ASN A 131 -6.26 4.82 -9.56
C ASN A 131 -4.76 4.51 -9.67
N ASN A 132 -4.17 4.04 -8.58
CA ASN A 132 -2.73 3.83 -8.50
C ASN A 132 -2.27 2.55 -9.22
N LEU A 133 -3.04 1.46 -9.19
CA LEU A 133 -2.74 0.27 -10.00
C LEU A 133 -2.87 0.56 -11.50
N ALA A 134 -3.85 1.36 -11.91
CA ALA A 134 -3.99 1.78 -13.30
C ALA A 134 -2.80 2.66 -13.74
N ALA A 135 -2.31 3.55 -12.86
CA ALA A 135 -1.12 4.34 -13.12
C ALA A 135 0.13 3.47 -13.23
N LEU A 136 0.37 2.59 -12.26
CA LEU A 136 1.50 1.66 -12.25
C LEU A 136 1.50 0.76 -13.48
N ARG A 137 0.32 0.30 -13.92
CA ARG A 137 0.17 -0.47 -15.15
C ARG A 137 0.67 0.28 -16.39
N LYS A 138 0.36 1.57 -16.52
CA LYS A 138 0.84 2.40 -17.64
C LYS A 138 2.37 2.48 -17.67
N VAL A 139 3.02 2.60 -16.50
CA VAL A 139 4.48 2.64 -16.40
C VAL A 139 5.11 1.34 -16.85
N VAL A 140 4.52 0.21 -16.44
CA VAL A 140 4.97 -1.11 -16.84
C VAL A 140 4.80 -1.31 -18.36
N GLU A 141 3.72 -0.79 -18.95
CA GLU A 141 3.45 -0.87 -20.39
C GLU A 141 4.46 -0.10 -21.26
N GLU A 142 5.32 0.74 -20.67
CA GLU A 142 6.44 1.37 -21.37
C GLU A 142 7.60 0.38 -21.64
N ASP A 143 7.56 -0.84 -21.08
CA ASP A 143 8.60 -1.87 -21.17
C ASP A 143 8.00 -3.23 -21.59
N ASP A 144 8.11 -3.55 -22.88
CA ASP A 144 7.54 -4.77 -23.46
C ASP A 144 8.06 -6.07 -22.82
N GLN A 145 9.33 -6.10 -22.40
CA GLN A 145 9.89 -7.29 -21.74
C GLN A 145 9.25 -7.50 -20.37
N LEU A 146 9.05 -6.41 -19.63
CA LEU A 146 8.39 -6.45 -18.34
C LEU A 146 6.92 -6.88 -18.48
N VAL A 147 6.20 -6.35 -19.49
CA VAL A 147 4.82 -6.77 -19.79
C VAL A 147 4.72 -8.27 -20.04
N GLN A 148 5.65 -8.83 -20.83
CA GLN A 148 5.68 -10.26 -21.14
C GLN A 148 6.03 -11.13 -19.93
N ALA A 149 6.89 -10.63 -19.03
CA ALA A 149 7.31 -11.36 -17.84
C ALA A 149 6.24 -11.41 -16.74
N LEU A 150 5.29 -10.47 -16.73
CA LEU A 150 4.27 -10.41 -15.68
C LEU A 150 3.21 -11.52 -15.79
N PRO A 151 2.82 -12.13 -14.65
CA PRO A 151 1.74 -13.11 -14.61
C PRO A 151 0.40 -12.47 -14.96
N THR A 152 -0.42 -13.21 -15.71
CA THR A 152 -1.77 -12.80 -16.11
C THR A 152 -2.88 -13.51 -15.32
N GLN A 153 -2.53 -14.54 -14.54
CA GLN A 153 -3.48 -15.34 -13.77
C GLN A 153 -3.57 -14.88 -12.30
N PRO A 154 -4.76 -14.87 -11.70
CA PRO A 154 -4.93 -14.50 -10.30
C PRO A 154 -4.42 -15.59 -9.35
N ARG A 155 -3.77 -15.20 -8.24
CA ARG A 155 -3.37 -16.13 -7.16
C ARG A 155 -4.42 -16.32 -6.05
N ARG A 156 -5.50 -15.53 -6.08
CA ARG A 156 -6.53 -15.45 -5.01
C ARG A 156 -7.92 -15.82 -5.49
N GLN A 157 -8.01 -16.65 -6.53
CA GLN A 157 -9.29 -17.19 -6.95
C GLN A 157 -9.68 -18.33 -6.01
N ILE A 158 -10.45 -17.98 -4.97
CA ILE A 158 -10.85 -18.93 -3.92
C ILE A 158 -12.04 -19.77 -4.40
N GLY A 159 -11.83 -21.07 -4.53
CA GLY A 159 -12.87 -22.07 -4.79
C GLY A 159 -13.35 -22.75 -3.51
N LYS A 160 -14.39 -23.59 -3.64
CA LYS A 160 -14.97 -24.35 -2.53
C LYS A 160 -13.93 -25.24 -1.83
N ASP A 161 -12.98 -25.76 -2.58
CA ASP A 161 -11.87 -26.61 -2.16
C ASP A 161 -10.85 -25.90 -1.26
N ARG A 162 -10.89 -24.57 -1.16
CA ARG A 162 -9.92 -23.77 -0.39
C ARG A 162 -10.52 -23.05 0.81
N LEU A 163 -11.84 -23.12 1.02
CA LEU A 163 -12.51 -22.31 2.04
C LEU A 163 -11.94 -22.57 3.45
N ASP A 164 -11.74 -23.85 3.80
CA ASP A 164 -11.23 -24.23 5.12
C ASP A 164 -9.77 -23.77 5.33
N ASP A 165 -8.92 -23.87 4.31
CA ASP A 165 -7.52 -23.43 4.38
C ASP A 165 -7.40 -21.90 4.46
N VAL A 166 -8.24 -21.17 3.72
CA VAL A 166 -8.29 -19.70 3.81
C VAL A 166 -8.78 -19.27 5.19
N HIS A 167 -9.80 -19.94 5.74
CA HIS A 167 -10.29 -19.67 7.09
C HIS A 167 -9.18 -19.93 8.12
N LYS A 168 -8.47 -21.06 8.03
CA LYS A 168 -7.35 -21.38 8.91
C LYS A 168 -6.22 -20.34 8.80
N ALA A 169 -5.86 -19.93 7.58
CA ALA A 169 -4.86 -18.90 7.34
C ALA A 169 -5.27 -17.54 7.97
N ALA A 170 -6.55 -17.17 7.83
CA ALA A 170 -7.10 -15.94 8.39
C ALA A 170 -6.93 -15.84 9.90
N TYR A 171 -7.38 -16.87 10.63
CA TYR A 171 -7.28 -16.90 12.09
C TYR A 171 -5.85 -17.11 12.56
N GLY A 172 -5.04 -17.91 11.83
CA GLY A 172 -3.61 -18.04 12.11
C GLY A 172 -2.86 -16.71 12.03
N LEU A 173 -3.12 -15.92 10.99
CA LEU A 173 -2.54 -14.58 10.83
C LEU A 173 -3.05 -13.61 11.90
N TRP A 174 -4.35 -13.64 12.20
CA TRP A 174 -4.95 -12.82 13.26
C TRP A 174 -4.29 -13.10 14.62
N ASP A 175 -4.17 -14.36 15.02
CA ASP A 175 -3.57 -14.74 16.29
C ASP A 175 -2.07 -14.43 16.34
N ASP A 176 -1.35 -14.63 15.24
CA ASP A 176 0.06 -14.25 15.15
C ASP A 176 0.24 -12.75 15.43
N ILE A 177 -0.62 -11.89 14.89
CA ILE A 177 -0.54 -10.44 15.12
C ILE A 177 -1.00 -10.07 16.53
N TYR A 178 -2.10 -10.65 17.02
CA TYR A 178 -2.84 -10.11 18.16
C TYR A 178 -2.73 -10.89 19.46
N THR A 179 -2.22 -12.11 19.49
CA THR A 179 -2.05 -12.88 20.75
C THR A 179 -1.18 -12.11 21.75
N PRO A 180 -1.57 -12.03 23.04
CA PRO A 180 -2.67 -12.77 23.71
C PRO A 180 -4.02 -12.06 23.72
N HIS A 181 -4.23 -11.04 22.89
CA HIS A 181 -5.43 -10.20 22.87
C HIS A 181 -6.39 -10.50 21.72
N SER A 182 -6.11 -11.51 20.88
CA SER A 182 -6.89 -11.81 19.67
C SER A 182 -8.39 -12.01 19.95
N GLU A 183 -8.76 -12.90 20.88
CA GLU A 183 -10.16 -13.15 21.26
C GLU A 183 -10.84 -11.90 21.84
N LYS A 184 -10.11 -11.16 22.68
CA LYS A 184 -10.62 -9.93 23.30
C LYS A 184 -10.95 -8.88 22.24
N LEU A 185 -10.09 -8.72 21.23
CA LEU A 185 -10.30 -7.79 20.13
C LEU A 185 -11.51 -8.19 19.27
N LEU A 186 -11.67 -9.48 18.94
CA LEU A 186 -12.85 -9.97 18.23
C LEU A 186 -14.15 -9.67 18.99
N LYS A 187 -14.14 -9.87 20.32
CA LYS A 187 -15.30 -9.54 21.16
C LYS A 187 -15.61 -8.03 21.18
N ILE A 188 -14.59 -7.17 21.22
CA ILE A 188 -14.77 -5.72 21.18
C ILE A 188 -15.39 -5.30 19.84
N LEU A 189 -14.86 -5.82 18.73
CA LEU A 189 -15.38 -5.55 17.38
C LEU A 189 -16.82 -6.05 17.24
N GLY A 190 -17.10 -7.29 17.67
CA GLY A 190 -18.43 -7.90 17.65
C GLY A 190 -19.46 -7.15 18.49
N SER A 191 -19.01 -6.47 19.56
CA SER A 191 -19.90 -5.64 20.40
C SER A 191 -20.33 -4.35 19.70
N SER A 192 -19.53 -3.87 18.74
CA SER A 192 -19.88 -2.73 17.89
C SER A 192 -20.81 -3.16 16.74
N HIS A 193 -20.52 -4.31 16.12
CA HIS A 193 -21.40 -4.96 15.15
C HIS A 193 -21.02 -6.44 15.02
N PRO A 194 -21.97 -7.41 15.06
CA PRO A 194 -21.67 -8.84 15.06
C PRO A 194 -20.90 -9.30 13.81
N ASP A 195 -21.21 -8.74 12.63
CA ASP A 195 -20.54 -9.12 11.38
C ASP A 195 -19.16 -8.47 11.19
N LEU A 196 -18.80 -7.46 11.99
CA LEU A 196 -17.54 -6.74 11.82
C LEU A 196 -16.30 -7.63 11.98
N PRO A 197 -16.14 -8.42 13.07
CA PRO A 197 -15.01 -9.34 13.18
C PRO A 197 -15.04 -10.44 12.11
N VAL A 198 -16.23 -10.89 11.70
CA VAL A 198 -16.36 -11.91 10.63
C VAL A 198 -15.82 -11.35 9.32
N PHE A 199 -16.26 -10.16 8.91
CA PHE A 199 -15.79 -9.53 7.67
C PHE A 199 -14.28 -9.24 7.72
N ILE A 200 -13.79 -8.64 8.82
CA ILE A 200 -12.36 -8.34 8.95
C ILE A 200 -11.52 -9.62 8.82
N VAL A 201 -11.83 -10.66 9.60
CA VAL A 201 -10.99 -11.86 9.59
C VAL A 201 -11.18 -12.64 8.29
N GLU A 202 -12.41 -12.99 7.93
CA GLU A 202 -12.67 -13.92 6.84
C GLU A 202 -12.58 -13.27 5.45
N SER A 203 -12.76 -11.96 5.34
CA SER A 203 -12.70 -11.25 4.04
C SER A 203 -11.45 -10.39 3.86
N GLU A 204 -10.80 -9.92 4.93
CA GLU A 204 -9.54 -9.17 4.81
C GLU A 204 -8.34 -10.02 5.22
N TYR A 205 -8.30 -10.58 6.44
CA TYR A 205 -7.14 -11.35 6.89
C TYR A 205 -6.93 -12.63 6.09
N GLY A 206 -8.01 -13.34 5.75
CA GLY A 206 -7.95 -14.55 4.92
C GLY A 206 -7.47 -14.27 3.50
N PRO A 207 -8.36 -13.83 2.59
CA PRO A 207 -8.02 -13.81 1.16
C PRO A 207 -7.11 -12.65 0.77
N LEU A 208 -7.12 -11.51 1.50
CA LEU A 208 -6.34 -10.34 1.12
C LEU A 208 -4.96 -10.31 1.79
N PHE A 209 -4.90 -10.36 3.12
CA PHE A 209 -3.65 -10.17 3.87
C PHE A 209 -2.83 -11.44 4.02
N SER A 210 -3.44 -12.62 4.11
CA SER A 210 -2.65 -13.86 4.14
C SER A 210 -1.93 -14.06 2.81
N SER A 211 -0.75 -14.65 2.89
CA SER A 211 -0.03 -15.06 1.68
C SER A 211 -0.81 -16.18 1.00
N PRO A 212 -0.97 -16.17 -0.33
CA PRO A 212 -1.49 -17.30 -1.09
C PRO A 212 -0.80 -18.64 -0.79
N ALA A 213 0.48 -18.62 -0.40
CA ALA A 213 1.19 -19.82 0.02
C ALA A 213 0.61 -20.47 1.29
N SER A 214 -0.02 -19.69 2.17
CA SER A 214 -0.61 -20.20 3.42
C SER A 214 -1.90 -20.99 3.24
N PHE A 215 -2.52 -20.90 2.05
CA PHE A 215 -3.73 -21.64 1.68
C PHE A 215 -3.59 -22.31 0.31
N ALA A 216 -2.35 -22.65 -0.07
CA ALA A 216 -2.07 -23.45 -1.25
C ALA A 216 -2.41 -24.91 -0.99
N LEU A 217 -3.05 -25.56 -1.96
CA LEU A 217 -3.40 -26.97 -1.88
C LEU A 217 -2.21 -27.85 -2.25
N PRO A 218 -2.14 -29.11 -1.77
CA PRO A 218 -1.08 -30.05 -2.17
C PRO A 218 -1.00 -30.27 -3.69
N SER A 219 -2.13 -30.15 -4.40
CA SER A 219 -2.22 -30.26 -5.86
C SER A 219 -1.73 -29.02 -6.62
N ASP A 220 -1.45 -27.92 -5.93
CA ASP A 220 -1.03 -26.68 -6.58
C ASP A 220 0.42 -26.75 -7.09
N PRO A 221 0.75 -25.97 -8.14
CA PRO A 221 2.12 -25.78 -8.58
C PRO A 221 3.02 -25.28 -7.44
N GLU A 222 4.31 -25.65 -7.46
CA GLU A 222 5.27 -25.27 -6.41
C GLU A 222 5.34 -23.77 -6.16
N LEU A 223 5.27 -22.98 -7.24
CA LEU A 223 5.27 -21.51 -7.19
C LEU A 223 4.11 -20.91 -6.38
N MET A 224 3.01 -21.63 -6.19
CA MET A 224 1.90 -21.20 -5.34
C MET A 224 2.09 -21.57 -3.88
N LYS A 225 2.93 -22.57 -3.57
CA LYS A 225 3.18 -23.08 -2.22
C LYS A 225 4.32 -22.36 -1.52
N THR A 226 5.07 -21.52 -2.25
CA THR A 226 6.16 -20.72 -1.71
C THR A 226 5.84 -19.24 -1.79
N GLU A 227 6.24 -18.47 -0.77
CA GLU A 227 6.21 -17.01 -0.84
C GLU A 227 7.33 -16.50 -1.77
N PRO A 228 7.02 -15.88 -2.92
CA PRO A 228 8.04 -15.26 -3.75
C PRO A 228 8.67 -14.04 -3.06
N SER A 229 9.84 -13.63 -3.54
CA SER A 229 10.59 -12.49 -2.98
C SER A 229 9.81 -11.17 -2.99
N TRP A 230 8.87 -11.01 -3.90
CA TRP A 230 7.99 -9.84 -4.04
C TRP A 230 6.66 -9.95 -3.27
N ASP A 231 6.41 -11.04 -2.55
CA ASP A 231 5.18 -11.15 -1.76
C ASP A 231 5.21 -10.15 -0.60
N VAL A 232 4.02 -9.68 -0.20
CA VAL A 232 3.88 -8.87 1.01
C VAL A 232 3.68 -9.85 2.16
N ASN A 233 4.78 -10.44 2.63
CA ASN A 233 4.78 -11.43 3.72
C ASN A 233 4.28 -10.84 5.07
N ARG A 234 4.36 -11.65 6.13
CA ARG A 234 3.90 -11.26 7.47
C ARG A 234 4.50 -9.94 7.98
N LEU A 235 5.81 -9.74 7.81
CA LEU A 235 6.49 -8.52 8.25
C LEU A 235 6.10 -7.32 7.37
N ARG A 236 6.13 -7.48 6.04
CA ARG A 236 5.74 -6.41 5.11
C ARG A 236 4.28 -6.02 5.25
N THR A 237 3.39 -6.94 5.63
CA THR A 237 1.99 -6.62 5.91
C THR A 237 1.86 -5.57 7.01
N SER A 238 2.67 -5.67 8.08
CA SER A 238 2.73 -4.62 9.10
C SER A 238 3.30 -3.30 8.57
N LEU A 239 4.35 -3.34 7.74
CA LEU A 239 4.91 -2.13 7.12
C LEU A 239 3.89 -1.42 6.23
N VAL A 240 3.17 -2.17 5.40
CA VAL A 240 2.10 -1.65 4.53
C VAL A 240 0.96 -1.06 5.36
N ALA A 241 0.54 -1.76 6.42
CA ALA A 241 -0.52 -1.27 7.31
C ALA A 241 -0.12 0.04 8.02
N ILE A 242 1.06 0.09 8.64
CA ILE A 242 1.57 1.30 9.30
C ILE A 242 1.63 2.45 8.30
N SER A 243 2.22 2.22 7.13
CA SER A 243 2.39 3.24 6.09
C SER A 243 1.04 3.76 5.60
N ALA A 244 0.11 2.85 5.28
CA ALA A 244 -1.18 3.22 4.76
C ALA A 244 -2.02 3.99 5.78
N LEU A 245 -2.09 3.50 7.02
CA LEU A 245 -2.91 4.09 8.08
C LEU A 245 -2.31 5.39 8.61
N ARG A 246 -0.98 5.49 8.73
CA ARG A 246 -0.30 6.71 9.17
C ARG A 246 -0.48 7.83 8.16
N ALA A 247 -0.27 7.54 6.87
CA ALA A 247 -0.48 8.51 5.79
C ALA A 247 -1.97 8.93 5.64
N GLN A 248 -2.91 8.05 6.00
CA GLN A 248 -4.34 8.37 5.91
C GLN A 248 -4.79 9.33 7.00
N GLY A 249 -4.21 9.21 8.20
CA GLY A 249 -4.61 9.96 9.38
C GLY A 249 -5.97 9.53 9.95
N GLY A 250 -6.30 10.02 11.15
CA GLY A 250 -7.60 9.79 11.80
C GLY A 250 -7.83 8.37 12.36
N VAL A 251 -6.84 7.47 12.23
CA VAL A 251 -6.93 6.04 12.64
C VAL A 251 -5.77 5.65 13.58
N GLY A 252 -5.43 6.55 14.50
CA GLY A 252 -4.29 6.40 15.43
C GLY A 252 -4.25 5.07 16.19
N PRO A 253 -5.36 4.58 16.77
CA PRO A 253 -5.39 3.27 17.44
C PRO A 253 -4.97 2.11 16.54
N GLN A 254 -5.38 2.13 15.26
CA GLN A 254 -5.02 1.10 14.28
C GLN A 254 -3.54 1.17 13.93
N VAL A 255 -2.98 2.38 13.75
CA VAL A 255 -1.53 2.56 13.54
C VAL A 255 -0.74 1.97 14.70
N THR A 256 -1.10 2.30 15.95
CA THR A 256 -0.48 1.75 17.15
C THR A 256 -0.53 0.23 17.17
N SER A 257 -1.68 -0.33 16.80
CA SER A 257 -1.86 -1.77 16.77
C SER A 257 -0.93 -2.48 15.76
N HIS A 258 -0.72 -1.90 14.58
CA HIS A 258 0.19 -2.47 13.58
C HIS A 258 1.67 -2.22 13.91
N VAL A 259 2.00 -1.17 14.66
CA VAL A 259 3.34 -0.97 15.25
C VAL A 259 3.68 -2.11 16.22
N TRP A 260 2.76 -2.48 17.13
CA TRP A 260 2.93 -3.67 17.98
C TRP A 260 3.04 -4.94 17.15
N GLY A 261 2.21 -5.09 16.11
CA GLY A 261 2.27 -6.23 15.19
C GLY A 261 3.59 -6.34 14.41
N LEU A 262 4.24 -5.22 14.10
CA LEU A 262 5.59 -5.19 13.50
C LEU A 262 6.63 -5.68 14.52
N MET A 263 6.62 -5.15 15.74
CA MET A 263 7.59 -5.53 16.76
C MET A 263 7.48 -7.02 17.16
N LYS A 264 6.28 -7.60 17.04
CA LYS A 264 6.05 -9.02 17.24
C LYS A 264 6.49 -9.89 16.05
N ALA A 265 6.67 -9.32 14.85
CA ALA A 265 6.98 -10.08 13.63
C ALA A 265 8.36 -10.73 13.62
N LYS A 266 9.17 -10.54 14.67
CA LYS A 266 10.53 -11.08 14.79
C LYS A 266 10.56 -12.59 14.59
N ASP A 267 9.60 -13.29 15.20
CA ASP A 267 9.52 -14.76 15.13
C ASP A 267 9.08 -15.27 13.75
N SER A 268 8.54 -14.38 12.90
CA SER A 268 8.16 -14.68 11.51
C SER A 268 9.31 -14.49 10.51
N ILE A 269 10.49 -14.02 10.96
CA ILE A 269 11.65 -13.82 10.08
C ILE A 269 12.32 -15.17 9.80
N LYS A 270 12.53 -15.48 8.52
CA LYS A 270 13.16 -16.73 8.11
C LYS A 270 14.61 -16.78 8.61
N PRO A 271 15.08 -17.91 9.20
CA PRO A 271 16.44 -17.99 9.75
C PRO A 271 17.55 -17.74 8.72
N ASP A 272 17.30 -18.04 7.45
CA ASP A 272 18.18 -17.94 6.30
C ASP A 272 17.92 -16.71 5.42
N ASP A 273 17.11 -15.76 5.88
CA ASP A 273 16.86 -14.52 5.13
C ASP A 273 18.14 -13.67 4.99
N ALA A 274 18.47 -13.29 3.76
CA ALA A 274 19.67 -12.50 3.47
C ALA A 274 19.66 -11.12 4.16
N SER A 275 18.48 -10.57 4.45
CA SER A 275 18.29 -9.29 5.14
C SER A 275 17.92 -9.47 6.62
N LYS A 276 18.07 -10.67 7.18
CA LYS A 276 17.65 -11.00 8.56
C LYS A 276 18.02 -9.94 9.60
N GLN A 277 19.26 -9.45 9.60
CA GLN A 277 19.69 -8.44 10.57
C GLN A 277 18.87 -7.15 10.48
N GLY A 278 18.62 -6.64 9.28
CA GLY A 278 17.80 -5.44 9.07
C GLY A 278 16.32 -5.70 9.36
N LEU A 279 15.82 -6.90 9.03
CA LEU A 279 14.46 -7.30 9.38
C LEU A 279 14.27 -7.38 10.89
N GLU A 280 15.21 -7.97 11.64
CA GLU A 280 15.16 -8.01 13.10
C GLU A 280 15.23 -6.60 13.68
N TRP A 281 16.07 -5.73 13.12
CA TRP A 281 16.14 -4.32 13.54
C TRP A 281 14.79 -3.59 13.32
N LEU A 282 14.09 -3.84 12.21
CA LEU A 282 12.75 -3.28 11.95
C LEU A 282 11.72 -3.67 13.03
N THR A 283 11.91 -4.81 13.71
CA THR A 283 11.04 -5.27 14.80
C THR A 283 11.37 -4.67 16.17
N THR A 284 12.35 -3.77 16.24
CA THR A 284 12.67 -3.01 17.46
C THR A 284 11.85 -1.72 17.55
N GLU A 285 11.86 -1.07 18.72
CA GLU A 285 11.26 0.27 18.87
C GLU A 285 11.91 1.32 17.95
N GLU A 286 13.23 1.24 17.77
CA GLU A 286 13.97 2.13 16.86
C GLU A 286 13.55 1.90 15.40
N GLY A 287 13.41 0.63 15.00
CA GLY A 287 12.92 0.24 13.68
C GLY A 287 11.50 0.73 13.42
N ALA A 288 10.58 0.51 14.37
CA ALA A 288 9.22 0.99 14.25
C ALA A 288 9.14 2.53 14.19
N LEU A 289 9.95 3.23 14.98
CA LEU A 289 10.06 4.69 14.93
C LEU A 289 10.57 5.17 13.57
N TRP A 290 11.56 4.49 12.99
CA TRP A 290 12.06 4.79 11.66
C TRP A 290 11.00 4.61 10.57
N VAL A 291 10.20 3.54 10.63
CA VAL A 291 9.08 3.35 9.68
C VAL A 291 8.10 4.53 9.75
N VAL A 292 7.66 4.92 10.96
CA VAL A 292 6.72 6.04 11.11
C VAL A 292 7.31 7.36 10.60
N ARG A 293 8.58 7.65 10.93
CA ARG A 293 9.29 8.85 10.44
C ARG A 293 9.48 8.86 8.94
N THR A 294 9.74 7.69 8.34
CA THR A 294 9.86 7.54 6.89
C THR A 294 8.53 7.89 6.20
N VAL A 295 7.42 7.40 6.75
CA VAL A 295 6.08 7.73 6.23
C VAL A 295 5.80 9.22 6.36
N ASP A 296 6.08 9.82 7.52
CA ASP A 296 5.88 11.26 7.73
C ASP A 296 6.73 12.10 6.75
N SER A 297 8.00 11.74 6.56
CA SER A 297 8.90 12.44 5.64
C SER A 297 8.45 12.31 4.18
N LEU A 298 7.92 11.14 3.78
CA LEU A 298 7.33 10.96 2.46
C LEU A 298 6.04 11.79 2.30
N CYS A 299 5.16 11.81 3.31
CA CYS A 299 3.98 12.67 3.27
C CYS A 299 4.36 14.14 3.10
N GLU A 300 5.32 14.64 3.89
CA GLU A 300 5.82 16.01 3.78
C GLU A 300 6.40 16.29 2.39
N ALA A 301 7.22 15.38 1.86
CA ALA A 301 7.81 15.51 0.54
C ALA A 301 6.79 15.54 -0.61
N ILE A 302 5.65 14.85 -0.46
CA ILE A 302 4.62 14.76 -1.49
C ILE A 302 3.60 15.90 -1.38
N GLU A 303 3.14 16.20 -0.16
CA GLU A 303 2.11 17.21 0.08
C GLU A 303 2.68 18.64 0.15
N GLY A 304 3.95 18.79 0.53
CA GLY A 304 4.65 20.06 0.65
C GLY A 304 5.45 20.47 -0.59
N ALA A 305 5.57 19.60 -1.60
CA ALA A 305 6.36 19.90 -2.80
C ALA A 305 5.60 20.75 -3.82
N GLU A 306 6.34 21.60 -4.52
CA GLU A 306 5.83 22.35 -5.66
C GLU A 306 5.37 21.41 -6.78
N GLU A 307 4.20 21.70 -7.35
CA GLU A 307 3.61 20.92 -8.43
C GLU A 307 4.46 20.98 -9.71
N PHE A 308 4.49 19.87 -10.47
CA PHE A 308 5.10 19.85 -11.80
C PHE A 308 4.15 20.47 -12.83
N GLU A 309 4.60 21.53 -13.52
CA GLU A 309 3.79 22.31 -14.48
C GLU A 309 3.32 21.50 -15.72
N GLY A 310 3.85 20.31 -15.96
CA GLY A 310 3.58 19.53 -17.18
C GLY A 310 2.28 18.71 -17.21
N GLN A 311 1.44 18.74 -16.16
CA GLN A 311 0.13 18.05 -16.17
C GLN A 311 -1.04 19.01 -16.43
N GLY A 312 -0.97 19.72 -17.55
CA GLY A 312 -2.13 20.38 -18.15
C GLY A 312 -3.10 19.33 -18.70
N LYS A 313 -4.14 19.02 -17.90
CA LYS A 313 -5.46 18.44 -18.26
C LYS A 313 -5.53 17.47 -19.44
N ASP A 314 -5.89 16.22 -19.14
CA ASP A 314 -6.85 15.46 -19.95
C ASP A 314 -7.66 14.51 -19.06
N SER A 315 -8.74 15.02 -18.47
CA SER A 315 -9.77 14.18 -17.88
C SER A 315 -10.95 14.12 -18.85
N LYS A 316 -11.19 12.93 -19.42
CA LYS A 316 -12.34 12.63 -20.30
C LYS A 316 -13.63 12.37 -19.50
N LEU A 317 -13.90 13.18 -18.47
CA LEU A 317 -15.17 13.19 -17.74
C LEU A 317 -16.17 14.18 -18.35
#